data_AF-A0AB37G7B2-F1
#
_entry.id   AF-A0AB37G7B2-F1
#
_cell.length_a   1.000
_cell.length_b   1.000
_cell.length_c   1.000
_cell.angle_alpha   90.00
_cell.angle_beta   90.00
_cell.angle_gamma   90.00
#
_symmetry.space_group_name_H-M   'P 1'
#
loop_
_entity.id
_entity.type
_entity.pdbx_description
1 polymer ?
#
loop_
_entity_poly.entity_id
_entity_poly.type
_entity_poly.pdbx_seq_one_letter_code
_entity_poly.pdbx_strand_id
1 'polypeptide(L)'
;MTSPYQCEYAVEVLRRAVKVNEFGDEVEVPGAPETVAVFGWYVGGRVEGRPDGHVYQVEWDATLYAPVEAGIHAGDRVRLPSVGEFTLVGEPSNWDNNPWFSPGLVEVRLKKVGDRDES
;
A
#
# COMPACT_ATOMS: atom_id res chain seq x y z
N MET A 1 9.69 7.11 13.44
CA MET A 1 9.14 8.11 14.38
C MET A 1 7.63 7.98 14.33
N THR A 2 6.93 8.23 15.43
CA THR A 2 5.46 8.24 15.46
C THR A 2 4.95 9.54 14.85
N SER A 3 3.93 9.48 14.00
CA SER A 3 3.37 10.71 13.42
C SER A 3 2.69 11.57 14.50
N PRO A 4 2.85 12.90 14.48
CA PRO A 4 2.17 13.80 15.41
C PRO A 4 0.69 14.03 15.06
N TYR A 5 0.22 13.54 13.91
CA TYR A 5 -1.14 13.74 13.42
C TYR A 5 -2.06 12.56 13.77
N GLN A 6 -3.33 12.86 14.07
CA GLN A 6 -4.31 11.82 14.34
C GLN A 6 -4.69 11.09 13.04
N CYS A 7 -4.65 9.76 13.10
CA CYS A 7 -5.19 8.89 12.06
C CYS A 7 -6.67 8.61 12.36
N GLU A 8 -7.57 9.18 11.56
CA GLU A 8 -9.02 9.12 11.82
C GLU A 8 -9.72 8.01 11.03
N TYR A 9 -9.06 7.46 10.01
CA TYR A 9 -9.66 6.47 9.12
C TYR A 9 -9.03 5.10 9.33
N ALA A 10 -9.84 4.05 9.18
CA ALA A 10 -9.38 2.67 9.30
C ALA A 10 -9.39 1.97 7.93
N VAL A 11 -8.34 1.23 7.65
CA VAL A 11 -8.22 0.31 6.49
C VAL A 11 -7.81 -1.07 6.99
N GLU A 12 -8.03 -2.11 6.18
CA GLU A 12 -7.47 -3.43 6.50
C GLU A 12 -6.17 -3.62 5.72
N VAL A 13 -5.11 -4.04 6.40
CA VAL A 13 -3.83 -4.43 5.79
C VAL A 13 -3.67 -5.94 5.95
N LEU A 14 -3.52 -6.64 4.84
CA LEU A 14 -3.19 -8.06 4.83
C LEU A 14 -1.69 -8.18 4.60
N ARG A 15 -0.97 -8.48 5.67
CA ARG A 15 0.49 -8.61 5.64
C ARG A 15 0.90 -9.75 4.72
N ARG A 16 2.02 -9.61 4.00
CA ARG A 16 2.58 -10.75 3.25
C ARG A 16 2.85 -11.92 4.19
N ALA A 17 2.31 -13.08 3.86
CA ALA A 17 2.55 -14.35 4.56
C ALA A 17 3.03 -15.41 3.57
N VAL A 18 3.65 -16.47 4.11
CA VAL A 18 4.10 -17.63 3.34
C VAL A 18 3.34 -18.86 3.83
N LYS A 19 2.85 -19.67 2.90
CA LYS A 19 2.19 -20.95 3.17
C LYS A 19 2.83 -22.04 2.33
N VAL A 20 2.98 -23.23 2.90
CA VAL A 20 3.41 -24.41 2.13
C VAL A 20 2.18 -25.03 1.45
N ASN A 21 2.26 -25.24 0.14
CA ASN A 21 1.19 -25.88 -0.63
C ASN A 21 1.21 -27.42 -0.47
N GLU A 22 0.29 -28.12 -1.14
CA GLU A 22 0.21 -29.59 -1.11
C GLU A 22 1.41 -30.31 -1.74
N PHE A 23 2.20 -29.61 -2.55
CA PHE A 23 3.40 -30.11 -3.23
C PHE A 23 4.68 -29.86 -2.43
N GLY A 24 4.59 -29.18 -1.29
CA GLY A 24 5.74 -28.83 -0.45
C GLY A 24 6.44 -27.51 -0.84
N ASP A 25 5.89 -26.75 -1.80
CA ASP A 25 6.44 -25.46 -2.18
C ASP A 25 5.94 -24.33 -1.27
N GLU A 26 6.81 -23.38 -0.96
CA GLU A 26 6.46 -22.13 -0.30
C GLU A 26 5.80 -21.17 -1.30
N VAL A 27 4.56 -20.77 -1.01
CA VAL A 27 3.80 -19.80 -1.80
C VAL A 27 3.46 -18.56 -0.96
N GLU A 28 3.63 -17.39 -1.56
CA GLU A 28 3.21 -16.13 -0.94
C GLU A 28 1.68 -15.99 -0.96
N VAL A 29 1.10 -15.70 0.19
CA VAL A 29 -0.33 -15.52 0.37
C VAL A 29 -0.61 -14.27 1.22
N PRO A 30 -1.77 -13.62 1.05
CA PRO A 30 -2.20 -12.59 1.98
C PRO A 30 -2.39 -13.20 3.37
N GLY A 31 -1.84 -12.55 4.38
CA GLY A 31 -2.04 -12.88 5.79
C GLY A 31 -3.43 -12.50 6.29
N ALA A 32 -3.63 -12.63 7.60
CA ALA A 32 -4.86 -12.19 8.23
C ALA A 32 -5.02 -10.65 8.12
N PRO A 33 -6.25 -10.15 7.91
CA PRO A 33 -6.50 -8.71 7.87
C PRO A 33 -6.23 -8.08 9.24
N GLU A 34 -5.44 -7.02 9.25
CA GLU A 34 -5.13 -6.17 10.40
C GLU A 34 -5.77 -4.80 10.19
N THR A 35 -6.55 -4.31 11.15
CA THR A 35 -7.08 -2.95 11.08
C THR A 35 -5.98 -1.94 11.40
N VAL A 36 -5.67 -1.08 10.43
CA VAL A 36 -4.64 -0.04 10.55
C VAL A 36 -5.29 1.33 10.42
N ALA A 37 -4.97 2.22 11.34
CA ALA A 37 -5.38 3.62 11.28
C ALA A 37 -4.47 4.39 10.31
N VAL A 38 -5.07 5.20 9.44
CA VAL A 38 -4.41 5.95 8.38
C VAL A 38 -4.93 7.39 8.32
N PHE A 39 -4.20 8.27 7.64
CA PHE A 39 -4.61 9.67 7.45
C PHE A 39 -5.70 9.82 6.40
N GLY A 40 -5.80 8.87 5.47
CA GLY A 40 -6.82 8.82 4.45
C GLY A 40 -6.32 8.17 3.16
N TRP A 41 -7.18 8.09 2.18
CA TRP A 41 -6.86 7.62 0.83
C TRP A 41 -7.61 8.45 -0.20
N TYR A 42 -7.11 8.46 -1.43
CA TYR A 42 -7.86 8.93 -2.58
C TYR A 42 -7.90 7.85 -3.66
N VAL A 43 -9.06 7.69 -4.28
CA VAL A 43 -9.26 6.80 -5.43
C VAL A 43 -9.19 7.64 -6.70
N GLY A 44 -8.42 7.15 -7.67
CA GLY A 44 -7.97 7.89 -8.83
C GLY A 44 -6.44 7.87 -8.85
N GLY A 45 -5.87 7.66 -10.02
CA GLY A 45 -4.42 7.73 -10.21
C GLY A 45 -4.14 8.09 -11.65
N ARG A 46 -3.26 9.07 -11.85
CA ARG A 46 -2.80 9.50 -13.16
C ARG A 46 -1.33 9.12 -13.26
N VAL A 47 -0.90 8.75 -14.47
CA VAL A 47 0.49 8.45 -14.83
C VAL A 47 1.42 9.55 -14.29
N GLU A 48 2.31 9.23 -13.35
CA GLU A 48 3.53 10.01 -13.14
C GLU A 48 4.56 9.57 -14.19
N GLY A 49 4.88 10.49 -15.10
CA GLY A 49 6.14 10.41 -15.82
C GLY A 49 7.25 10.87 -14.89
N ARG A 50 8.24 10.01 -14.58
CA ARG A 50 9.49 10.49 -13.99
C ARG A 50 10.17 11.47 -14.97
N PRO A 51 10.84 12.53 -14.50
CA PRO A 51 11.50 13.51 -15.37
C PRO A 51 12.66 12.94 -16.23
N ASP A 52 13.10 11.71 -15.97
CA ASP A 52 14.35 11.16 -16.50
C ASP A 52 14.25 10.38 -17.81
N GLY A 53 13.21 10.61 -18.64
CA GLY A 53 13.17 10.12 -20.03
C GLY A 53 13.16 8.59 -20.23
N HIS A 54 13.23 7.79 -19.16
CA HIS A 54 13.11 6.35 -19.19
C HIS A 54 11.68 5.93 -18.86
N VAL A 55 11.09 5.20 -19.81
CA VAL A 55 9.70 4.72 -19.86
C VAL A 55 9.41 3.73 -18.72
N TYR A 56 9.17 4.23 -17.52
CA TYR A 56 8.50 3.48 -16.46
C TYR A 56 7.31 4.30 -15.98
N GLN A 57 6.24 4.26 -16.79
CA GLN A 57 4.93 4.71 -16.36
C GLN A 57 4.40 3.68 -15.37
N VAL A 58 4.32 4.06 -14.11
CA VAL A 58 3.70 3.22 -13.09
C VAL A 58 2.23 3.63 -13.04
N GLU A 59 1.33 2.77 -13.49
CA GLU A 59 -0.11 2.98 -13.37
C GLU A 59 -0.59 2.47 -12.01
N TRP A 60 -1.30 3.31 -11.26
CA TRP A 60 -1.96 2.95 -10.00
C TRP A 60 -3.37 3.53 -9.98
N ASP A 61 -4.25 2.90 -9.21
CA ASP A 61 -5.69 3.21 -9.15
C ASP A 61 -6.07 4.04 -7.92
N ALA A 62 -5.24 4.00 -6.88
CA ALA A 62 -5.47 4.74 -5.64
C ALA A 62 -4.15 5.04 -4.93
N THR A 63 -4.20 5.99 -4.00
CA THR A 63 -3.09 6.29 -3.10
C THR A 63 -3.60 6.36 -1.67
N LEU A 64 -2.84 5.73 -0.78
CA LEU A 64 -3.09 5.69 0.65
C LEU A 64 -2.00 6.50 1.37
N TYR A 65 -2.42 7.29 2.35
CA TYR A 65 -1.55 8.04 3.23
C TYR A 65 -1.59 7.41 4.63
N ALA A 66 -0.50 6.75 5.00
CA ALA A 66 -0.39 6.02 6.26
C ALA A 66 0.74 6.58 7.12
N PRO A 67 0.66 6.42 8.46
CA PRO A 67 1.77 6.74 9.32
C PRO A 67 2.94 5.78 9.07
N VAL A 68 4.19 6.23 9.24
CA VAL A 68 5.39 5.40 9.04
C VAL A 68 5.36 4.14 9.92
N GLU A 69 4.84 4.27 11.15
CA GLU A 69 4.65 3.17 12.09
C GLU A 69 3.63 2.11 11.63
N ALA A 70 2.80 2.39 10.62
CA ALA A 70 1.93 1.37 10.02
C ALA A 70 2.73 0.23 9.39
N GLY A 71 4.02 0.46 9.07
CA GLY A 71 4.93 -0.58 8.58
C GLY A 71 4.39 -1.32 7.36
N ILE A 72 3.69 -0.61 6.48
CA ILE A 72 3.18 -1.18 5.22
C ILE A 72 4.36 -1.37 4.28
N HIS A 73 4.46 -2.53 3.63
CA HIS A 73 5.59 -2.88 2.77
C HIS A 73 5.14 -3.51 1.45
N ALA A 74 6.01 -3.48 0.43
CA ALA A 74 5.71 -4.13 -0.83
C ALA A 74 5.38 -5.63 -0.63
N GLY A 75 4.35 -6.11 -1.31
CA GLY A 75 3.79 -7.46 -1.13
C GLY A 75 2.62 -7.53 -0.15
N ASP A 76 2.41 -6.50 0.69
CA ASP A 76 1.16 -6.36 1.45
C ASP A 76 -0.02 -6.07 0.50
N ARG A 77 -1.22 -6.37 0.99
CA ARG A 77 -2.47 -5.93 0.37
C ARG A 77 -3.22 -5.00 1.30
N VAL A 78 -3.98 -4.08 0.72
CA VAL A 78 -4.80 -3.12 1.46
C VAL A 78 -6.24 -3.24 0.99
N ARG A 79 -7.18 -3.32 1.93
CA ARG A 79 -8.60 -3.15 1.65
C ARG A 79 -9.05 -1.78 2.09
N LEU A 80 -9.48 -1.00 1.11
CA LEU A 80 -10.06 0.31 1.33
C LEU A 80 -11.58 0.15 1.56
N PRO A 81 -12.14 0.75 2.62
CA PRO A 81 -13.54 0.57 2.95
C PRO A 81 -14.43 1.09 1.83
N SER A 82 -15.42 0.28 1.44
CA SER A 82 -16.36 0.56 0.33
C SER A 82 -15.75 0.65 -1.08
N VAL A 83 -14.45 0.36 -1.25
CA VAL A 83 -13.77 0.40 -2.57
C VAL A 83 -13.27 -0.98 -3.00
N GLY A 84 -12.71 -1.76 -2.07
CA GLY A 84 -12.23 -3.12 -2.32
C GLY A 84 -10.75 -3.33 -2.02
N GLU A 85 -10.20 -4.43 -2.53
CA GLU A 85 -8.82 -4.88 -2.29
C GLU A 85 -7.84 -4.34 -3.34
N PHE A 86 -6.67 -3.94 -2.87
CA PHE A 86 -5.58 -3.38 -3.67
C PHE A 86 -4.26 -4.05 -3.30
N THR A 87 -3.39 -4.18 -4.29
CA THR A 87 -1.97 -4.53 -4.12
C THR A 87 -1.12 -3.27 -4.15
N LEU A 88 -0.03 -3.26 -3.39
CA LEU A 88 0.94 -2.19 -3.46
C LEU A 88 1.69 -2.16 -4.80
N VAL A 89 1.97 -0.95 -5.27
CA VAL A 89 2.78 -0.71 -6.47
C VAL A 89 4.13 -0.14 -6.06
N GLY A 90 5.12 -1.02 -5.97
CA GLY A 90 6.46 -0.66 -5.49
C GLY A 90 6.50 -0.42 -3.98
N GLU A 91 7.61 0.16 -3.52
CA GLU A 91 7.81 0.51 -2.11
C GLU A 91 7.08 1.81 -1.75
N PRO A 92 6.52 1.93 -0.53
CA PRO A 92 6.00 3.20 -0.02
C PRO A 92 7.04 4.31 -0.04
N SER A 93 6.61 5.50 -0.44
CA SER A 93 7.48 6.69 -0.46
C SER A 93 7.46 7.37 0.91
N ASN A 94 8.62 7.38 1.57
CA ASN A 94 8.80 7.98 2.88
C ASN A 94 9.36 9.40 2.78
N TRP A 95 8.65 10.36 3.38
CA TRP A 95 8.98 11.78 3.35
C TRP A 95 9.85 12.25 4.52
N ASP A 96 10.23 11.36 5.44
CA ASP A 96 11.02 11.70 6.64
C ASP A 96 12.53 11.89 6.39
N ASN A 97 12.99 11.77 5.15
CA ASN A 97 14.41 11.92 4.80
C ASN A 97 14.91 13.37 4.83
N ASN A 98 14.06 14.36 5.13
CA ASN A 98 14.43 15.77 5.14
C ASN A 98 14.86 16.24 6.55
N PRO A 99 16.05 16.85 6.72
CA PRO A 99 16.56 17.28 8.03
C PRO A 99 15.72 18.31 8.78
N TRP A 100 14.84 19.04 8.07
CA TRP A 100 14.07 20.15 8.62
C TRP A 100 12.57 19.86 8.73
N PHE A 101 12.09 18.70 8.25
CA PHE A 101 10.68 18.34 8.29
C PHE A 101 10.50 16.83 8.15
N SER A 102 9.89 16.20 9.14
CA SER A 102 9.59 14.76 9.15
C SER A 102 8.12 14.57 9.59
N PRO A 103 7.18 14.43 8.65
CA PRO A 103 5.76 14.34 8.98
C PRO A 103 5.33 12.98 9.58
N GLY A 104 6.20 11.96 9.54
CA GLY A 104 5.83 10.60 9.93
C GLY A 104 4.83 9.97 8.97
N LEU A 105 4.89 10.33 7.67
CA LEU A 105 3.92 9.96 6.64
C LEU A 105 4.60 9.15 5.52
N VAL A 106 3.96 8.06 5.12
CA VAL A 106 4.27 7.33 3.88
C VAL A 106 3.14 7.47 2.86
N GLU A 107 3.52 7.66 1.61
CA GLU A 107 2.62 7.53 0.47
C GLU A 107 2.70 6.10 -0.08
N VAL A 108 1.56 5.43 -0.14
CA VAL A 108 1.43 4.07 -0.65
C VAL A 108 0.62 4.09 -1.93
N ARG A 109 1.23 3.70 -3.05
CA ARG A 109 0.56 3.57 -4.35
C ARG A 109 -0.11 2.21 -4.47
N LEU A 110 -1.36 2.21 -4.90
CA LEU A 110 -2.23 1.04 -4.86
C LEU A 110 -2.80 0.73 -6.25
N LYS A 111 -2.71 -0.53 -6.67
CA LYS A 111 -3.35 -1.05 -7.87
C LYS A 111 -4.47 -1.99 -7.48
N LYS A 112 -5.63 -1.83 -8.10
CA LYS A 112 -6.82 -2.62 -7.79
C LYS A 112 -6.52 -4.08 -8.12
N VAL A 113 -6.81 -4.99 -7.19
CA VAL A 113 -6.81 -6.41 -7.52
C VAL A 113 -7.99 -6.62 -8.47
N GLY A 114 -7.71 -7.07 -9.69
CA GLY A 114 -8.77 -7.44 -10.62
C GLY A 114 -9.72 -8.40 -9.91
N ASP A 115 -11.02 -8.10 -9.98
CA ASP A 115 -12.05 -9.09 -9.67
C ASP A 115 -11.72 -10.26 -10.58
N ARG A 116 -11.21 -11.35 -10.00
CA ARG A 116 -10.80 -12.50 -10.78
C ARG A 116 -12.10 -13.01 -11.39
N ASP A 117 -12.30 -12.76 -12.69
CA ASP A 117 -13.33 -13.41 -13.48
C ASP A 117 -13.32 -14.89 -13.08
N GLU A 118 -14.36 -15.30 -12.36
CA GLU A 118 -14.66 -16.69 -12.13
C GLU A 118 -14.91 -17.29 -13.51
N SER A 119 -13.94 -18.05 -14.01
CA SER A 119 -14.05 -18.89 -15.21
C SER A 119 -13.62 -20.31 -14.87
#